data_AF-A0AA42Y581-F1
#
_entry.id   AF-A0AA42Y581-F1
#
_cell.length_a   1.000
_cell.length_b   1.000
_cell.length_c   1.000
_cell.angle_alpha   90.00
_cell.angle_beta   90.00
_cell.angle_gamma   90.00
#
_symmetry.space_group_name_H-M   'P 1'
#
loop_
_entity.id
_entity.type
_entity.pdbx_description
1 polymer ?
#
loop_
_entity_poly.entity_id
_entity_poly.type
_entity_poly.pdbx_seq_one_letter_code
_entity_poly.pdbx_strand_id
1 'polypeptide(L)'
;MTKIGRTLSTALLVAGALAWTAGSLDAQGVTTAAMSGIVTDTLGNPLPEALVVAVHVPTNTRYQAVVRTGGVYNLPNMRVGGPYTVTVRLIGYAQQEQQNVVVSLGQNLRLDFRLAPQA
;
A
#
# COMPACT_ATOMS: atom_id res chain seq x y z
N MET A 1 19.21 -59.51 38.12
CA MET A 1 17.98 -58.67 38.16
C MET A 1 18.31 -57.33 37.54
N THR A 2 17.42 -56.84 36.69
CA THR A 2 17.73 -56.16 35.42
C THR A 2 18.00 -54.65 35.55
N LYS A 3 18.94 -54.19 34.72
CA LYS A 3 19.55 -52.85 34.60
C LYS A 3 18.53 -51.69 34.54
N ILE A 4 18.54 -50.85 35.57
CA ILE A 4 17.76 -49.58 35.68
C ILE A 4 18.36 -48.41 34.85
N GLY A 5 19.51 -48.57 34.20
CA GLY A 5 20.29 -47.44 33.66
C GLY A 5 20.16 -47.12 32.17
N ARG A 6 19.11 -47.56 31.44
CA ARG A 6 19.10 -47.44 29.95
C ARG A 6 17.85 -46.85 29.29
N THR A 7 16.92 -46.31 30.07
CA THR A 7 15.73 -45.61 29.54
C THR A 7 15.77 -44.10 29.74
N LEU A 8 16.61 -43.58 30.66
CA LEU A 8 16.77 -42.15 30.88
C LEU A 8 17.54 -41.44 29.75
N SER A 9 18.47 -42.14 29.08
CA SER A 9 19.32 -41.54 28.03
C SER A 9 18.60 -41.37 26.69
N THR A 10 17.62 -42.22 26.38
CA THR A 10 16.84 -42.15 25.13
C THR A 10 15.67 -41.16 25.22
N ALA A 11 15.12 -40.92 26.41
CA ALA A 11 14.09 -39.90 26.62
C ALA A 11 14.65 -38.46 26.46
N LEU A 12 15.92 -38.26 26.78
CA LEU A 12 16.58 -36.95 26.68
C LEU A 12 17.02 -36.58 25.24
N LEU A 13 17.20 -37.58 24.37
CA LEU A 13 17.58 -37.39 22.96
C LEU A 13 16.38 -37.02 22.06
N VAL A 14 15.16 -37.41 22.43
CA VAL A 14 13.95 -37.02 21.68
C VAL A 14 13.50 -35.60 22.02
N ALA A 15 13.73 -35.15 23.26
CA ALA A 15 13.41 -33.78 23.69
C ALA A 15 14.34 -32.71 23.07
N GLY A 16 15.62 -33.03 22.85
CA GLY A 16 16.58 -32.11 22.21
C GLY A 16 16.33 -31.91 20.70
N ALA A 17 15.74 -32.90 20.02
CA ALA A 17 15.49 -32.84 18.58
C ALA A 17 14.28 -31.97 18.19
N LEU A 18 13.37 -31.69 19.13
CA LEU A 18 12.20 -30.83 18.90
C LEU A 18 12.49 -29.33 19.08
N ALA A 19 13.67 -28.96 19.59
CA ALA A 19 14.03 -27.57 19.88
C ALA A 19 14.81 -26.86 18.75
N TRP A 20 15.11 -27.55 17.64
CA TRP A 20 15.94 -27.02 16.54
C TRP A 20 15.20 -26.41 15.36
N THR A 21 13.87 -26.29 15.41
CA THR A 21 13.10 -25.66 14.32
C THR A 21 12.56 -24.27 14.67
N ALA A 22 13.16 -23.57 15.63
CA ALA A 22 12.90 -22.14 15.84
C ALA A 22 13.72 -21.30 14.85
N GLY A 23 13.56 -21.56 13.55
CA GLY A 23 14.01 -20.64 12.52
C GLY A 23 13.10 -19.42 12.54
N SER A 24 13.64 -18.24 12.75
CA SER A 24 12.91 -16.97 12.65
C SER A 24 12.35 -16.84 11.24
N LEU A 25 11.04 -17.04 11.08
CA LEU A 25 10.31 -16.83 9.83
C LEU A 25 9.99 -15.34 9.68
N ASP A 26 11.02 -14.52 9.48
CA ASP A 26 10.87 -13.08 9.20
C ASP A 26 10.97 -12.84 7.69
N ALA A 27 9.85 -12.99 6.97
CA ALA A 27 9.75 -12.58 5.57
C ALA A 27 8.31 -12.24 5.15
N GLN A 28 7.58 -11.46 5.94
CA GLN A 28 6.38 -10.75 5.47
C GLN A 28 6.73 -9.27 5.32
N GLY A 29 7.56 -8.97 4.31
CA GLY A 29 7.90 -7.59 3.94
C GLY A 29 6.69 -6.81 3.42
N VAL A 30 6.85 -5.51 3.15
CA VAL A 30 5.80 -4.69 2.57
C VAL A 30 5.38 -5.27 1.22
N THR A 31 4.14 -5.74 1.11
CA THR A 31 3.58 -6.34 -0.13
C THR A 31 2.75 -5.36 -0.95
N THR A 32 2.60 -4.15 -0.45
CA THR A 32 1.72 -3.12 -1.01
C THR A 32 2.51 -1.88 -1.45
N ALA A 33 1.86 -1.07 -2.26
CA ALA A 33 2.29 0.29 -2.57
C ALA A 33 1.30 1.30 -1.97
N ALA A 34 1.64 2.57 -2.03
CA ALA A 34 0.75 3.67 -1.70
C ALA A 34 0.93 4.82 -2.70
N MET A 35 -0.07 5.67 -2.77
CA MET A 35 -0.01 6.94 -3.49
C MET A 35 -0.53 8.06 -2.60
N SER A 36 0.14 9.19 -2.59
CA SER A 36 -0.29 10.37 -1.85
C SER A 36 0.02 11.63 -2.63
N GLY A 37 -0.53 12.76 -2.20
CA GLY A 37 -0.25 14.01 -2.86
C GLY A 37 -1.17 15.12 -2.39
N ILE A 38 -1.05 16.25 -3.08
CA ILE A 38 -1.82 17.46 -2.84
C ILE A 38 -2.61 17.83 -4.10
N VAL A 39 -3.87 18.21 -3.91
CA VAL A 39 -4.73 18.77 -4.94
C VAL A 39 -4.94 20.25 -4.64
N THR A 40 -4.57 21.11 -5.59
CA THR A 40 -4.76 22.55 -5.51
C THR A 40 -5.47 23.10 -6.74
N ASP A 41 -5.92 24.35 -6.66
CA ASP A 41 -6.31 25.11 -7.85
C ASP A 41 -5.06 25.67 -8.59
N THR A 42 -5.30 26.41 -9.67
CA THR A 42 -4.27 27.12 -10.44
C THR A 42 -3.58 28.25 -9.67
N LEU A 43 -4.18 28.73 -8.58
CA LEU A 43 -3.64 29.78 -7.70
C LEU A 43 -2.84 29.18 -6.53
N GLY A 44 -2.85 27.85 -6.37
CA GLY A 44 -2.19 27.14 -5.28
C GLY A 44 -3.05 26.95 -4.02
N ASN A 45 -4.33 27.32 -4.06
CA ASN A 45 -5.24 27.08 -2.94
C ASN A 45 -5.57 25.58 -2.83
N PRO A 46 -5.57 25.00 -1.63
CA PRO A 46 -5.95 23.60 -1.43
C PRO A 46 -7.41 23.37 -1.79
N LEU A 47 -7.70 22.24 -2.44
CA LEU A 47 -9.05 21.85 -2.86
C LEU A 47 -9.56 20.65 -2.05
N PRO A 48 -10.11 20.87 -0.83
CA PRO A 48 -10.81 19.82 -0.10
C PRO A 48 -12.05 19.33 -0.86
N GLU A 49 -12.56 18.16 -0.50
CA GLU A 49 -13.74 17.52 -1.11
C GLU A 49 -13.55 17.07 -2.57
N ALA A 50 -12.39 17.34 -3.18
CA ALA A 50 -12.04 16.74 -4.46
C ALA A 50 -11.95 15.21 -4.31
N LEU A 51 -12.45 14.48 -5.30
CA LEU A 51 -12.39 13.03 -5.35
C LEU A 51 -11.20 12.60 -6.21
N VAL A 52 -10.27 11.85 -5.61
CA VAL A 52 -9.18 11.17 -6.32
C VAL A 52 -9.56 9.70 -6.51
N VAL A 53 -9.48 9.21 -7.74
CA VAL A 53 -9.72 7.81 -8.10
C VAL A 53 -8.51 7.28 -8.87
N ALA A 54 -7.85 6.25 -8.36
CA ALA A 54 -6.81 5.52 -9.06
C ALA A 54 -7.34 4.14 -9.48
N VAL A 55 -7.30 3.86 -10.78
CA VAL A 55 -7.73 2.58 -11.36
C VAL A 55 -6.51 1.82 -11.85
N HIS A 56 -6.29 0.61 -11.32
CA HIS A 56 -5.28 -0.30 -11.82
C HIS A 56 -5.77 -0.91 -13.14
N VAL A 57 -5.18 -0.52 -14.27
CA VAL A 57 -5.68 -0.86 -15.62
C VAL A 57 -5.74 -2.37 -15.85
N PRO A 58 -4.75 -3.20 -15.47
CA PRO A 58 -4.78 -4.64 -15.74
C PRO A 58 -5.91 -5.40 -15.03
N THR A 59 -6.28 -4.98 -13.81
CA THR A 59 -7.26 -5.69 -12.98
C THR A 59 -8.56 -4.92 -12.77
N ASN A 60 -8.65 -3.69 -13.31
CA ASN A 60 -9.71 -2.73 -13.08
C ASN A 60 -10.02 -2.46 -11.59
N THR A 61 -9.05 -2.72 -10.70
CA THR A 61 -9.19 -2.47 -9.26
C THR A 61 -9.16 -0.98 -9.00
N ARG A 62 -10.10 -0.47 -8.19
CA ARG A 62 -10.27 0.95 -7.94
C ARG A 62 -9.89 1.30 -6.51
N TYR A 63 -9.14 2.39 -6.38
CA TYR A 63 -8.77 3.02 -5.11
C TYR A 63 -9.30 4.44 -5.15
N GLN A 64 -9.90 4.91 -4.07
CA GLN A 64 -10.47 6.25 -4.03
C GLN A 64 -10.23 6.91 -2.68
N ALA A 65 -10.02 8.22 -2.70
CA ALA A 65 -9.88 9.04 -1.52
C ALA A 65 -10.52 10.41 -1.76
N VAL A 66 -11.19 10.92 -0.73
CA VAL A 66 -11.62 12.31 -0.68
C VAL A 66 -10.46 13.14 -0.15
N VAL A 67 -10.18 14.25 -0.83
CA VAL A 67 -9.14 15.21 -0.43
C VAL A 67 -9.56 15.90 0.86
N ARG A 68 -8.66 15.89 1.85
CA ARG A 68 -8.90 16.47 3.18
C ARG A 68 -8.61 17.98 3.20
N THR A 69 -9.01 18.63 4.30
CA THR A 69 -8.58 19.99 4.64
C THR A 69 -7.07 20.13 4.50
N GLY A 70 -6.62 21.12 3.71
CA GLY A 70 -5.21 21.29 3.33
C GLY A 70 -4.83 20.67 1.97
N GLY A 71 -5.77 20.09 1.24
CA GLY A 71 -5.56 19.61 -0.12
C GLY A 71 -4.93 18.23 -0.21
N VAL A 72 -4.71 17.55 0.92
CA VAL A 72 -3.96 16.28 0.98
C VAL A 72 -4.86 15.07 0.73
N TYR A 73 -4.38 14.12 -0.07
CA TYR A 73 -4.99 12.80 -0.22
C TYR A 73 -3.98 11.66 0.03
N ASN A 74 -4.51 10.47 0.34
CA ASN A 74 -3.71 9.26 0.49
C ASN A 74 -4.53 8.03 0.07
N LEU A 75 -3.91 7.18 -0.76
CA LEU A 75 -4.40 5.89 -1.23
C LEU A 75 -3.42 4.81 -0.72
N PRO A 76 -3.66 4.23 0.46
CA PRO A 76 -2.80 3.18 1.00
C PRO A 76 -3.17 1.81 0.42
N ASN A 77 -2.32 0.81 0.66
CA ASN A 77 -2.59 -0.60 0.35
C ASN A 77 -2.92 -0.86 -1.12
N MET A 78 -2.30 -0.10 -2.02
CA MET A 78 -2.41 -0.29 -3.46
C MET A 78 -1.66 -1.55 -3.89
N ARG A 79 -2.16 -2.17 -4.95
CA ARG A 79 -1.40 -3.19 -5.68
C ARG A 79 -0.10 -2.57 -6.21
N VAL A 80 0.93 -3.40 -6.24
CA VAL A 80 2.22 -3.01 -6.81
C VAL A 80 2.16 -3.14 -8.33
N GLY A 81 2.86 -2.25 -9.01
CA GLY A 81 2.95 -2.19 -10.45
C GLY A 81 2.06 -1.10 -11.04
N GLY A 82 1.43 -1.43 -12.15
CA GLY A 82 0.66 -0.51 -12.96
C GLY A 82 0.41 -1.14 -14.33
N PRO A 83 -0.02 -0.34 -15.31
CA PRO A 83 -0.27 1.09 -15.18
C PRO A 83 -1.54 1.40 -14.37
N TYR A 84 -1.52 2.54 -13.69
CA TYR A 84 -2.67 3.18 -13.07
C TYR A 84 -3.13 4.37 -13.91
N THR A 85 -4.44 4.54 -13.98
CA THR A 85 -5.08 5.78 -14.40
C THR A 85 -5.61 6.49 -13.17
N VAL A 86 -5.10 7.68 -12.88
CA VAL A 86 -5.48 8.49 -11.73
C VAL A 86 -6.29 9.67 -12.21
N THR A 87 -7.52 9.81 -11.73
CA THR A 87 -8.45 10.87 -12.09
C THR A 87 -8.79 11.68 -10.84
N VAL A 88 -8.71 13.01 -10.97
CA VAL A 88 -9.12 13.95 -9.91
C VAL A 88 -10.27 14.80 -10.41
N ARG A 89 -11.34 14.88 -9.60
CA ARG A 89 -12.55 15.62 -9.94
C ARG A 89 -13.08 16.41 -8.75
N LEU A 90 -13.56 17.62 -9.02
CA LEU A 90 -14.29 18.45 -8.08
C LEU A 90 -15.36 19.23 -8.87
N ILE A 91 -16.53 19.45 -8.28
CA ILE A 91 -17.61 20.23 -8.92
C ILE A 91 -17.12 21.67 -9.12
N GLY A 92 -17.34 22.22 -10.32
CA GLY A 92 -16.86 23.56 -10.69
C GLY A 92 -15.39 23.60 -11.14
N TYR A 93 -14.73 22.44 -11.27
CA TYR A 93 -13.36 22.34 -11.76
C TYR A 93 -13.24 21.34 -12.91
N ALA A 94 -12.33 21.63 -13.84
CA ALA A 94 -12.00 20.73 -14.93
C ALA A 94 -11.32 19.47 -14.39
N GLN A 95 -11.83 18.31 -14.78
CA GLN A 95 -11.22 17.02 -14.44
C GLN A 95 -9.77 16.97 -14.92
N GLN A 96 -8.90 16.39 -14.10
CA GLN A 96 -7.52 16.06 -14.47
C GLN A 96 -7.34 14.55 -14.44
N GLU A 97 -6.57 14.03 -15.39
CA GLU A 97 -6.27 12.60 -15.50
C GLU A 97 -4.79 12.40 -15.79
N GLN A 98 -4.17 11.48 -15.04
CA GLN A 98 -2.81 11.03 -15.24
C GLN A 98 -2.81 9.53 -15.52
N GLN A 99 -2.35 9.15 -16.71
CA GLN A 99 -2.25 7.76 -17.14
C GLN A 99 -0.83 7.21 -16.99
N ASN A 100 -0.69 5.90 -17.17
CA ASN A 100 0.58 5.17 -17.18
C ASN A 100 1.40 5.33 -15.89
N VAL A 101 0.71 5.52 -14.76
CA VAL A 101 1.37 5.65 -13.46
C VAL A 101 1.78 4.28 -12.94
N VAL A 102 3.02 4.12 -12.52
CA VAL A 102 3.54 2.87 -11.96
C VAL A 102 3.99 3.12 -10.53
N VAL A 103 3.57 2.26 -9.61
CA VAL A 103 3.94 2.30 -8.19
C VAL A 103 4.72 1.04 -7.82
N SER A 104 5.87 1.21 -7.18
CA SER A 104 6.76 0.10 -6.82
C SER A 104 6.45 -0.48 -5.44
N LEU A 105 6.95 -1.68 -5.17
CA LEU A 105 6.80 -2.37 -3.88
C LEU A 105 7.32 -1.48 -2.74
N GLY A 106 6.50 -1.25 -1.72
CA GLY A 106 6.86 -0.40 -0.58
C GLY A 106 6.98 1.10 -0.89
N GLN A 107 6.70 1.52 -2.13
CA GLN A 107 6.75 2.93 -2.51
C GLN A 107 5.47 3.65 -2.08
N ASN A 108 5.63 4.83 -1.50
CA ASN A 108 4.58 5.85 -1.48
C ASN A 108 4.85 6.87 -2.59
N LEU A 109 4.18 6.72 -3.73
CA LEU A 109 4.35 7.63 -4.85
C LEU A 109 3.63 8.95 -4.56
N ARG A 110 4.39 10.05 -4.61
CA ARG A 110 3.81 11.38 -4.53
C ARG A 110 3.36 11.86 -5.91
N LEU A 111 2.08 12.18 -6.05
CA LEU A 111 1.49 12.71 -7.28
C LEU A 111 0.59 13.90 -6.94
N ASP A 112 1.03 15.10 -7.30
CA ASP A 112 0.29 16.34 -7.00
C ASP A 112 -0.53 16.75 -8.23
N PHE A 113 -1.72 17.32 -8.02
CA PHE A 113 -2.63 17.75 -9.08
C PHE A 113 -3.00 19.22 -8.94
N ARG A 114 -3.14 19.89 -10.10
CA ARG A 114 -3.64 21.26 -10.19
C ARG A 114 -4.89 21.28 -11.06
N LEU A 115 -6.03 21.62 -10.46
CA LEU A 115 -7.31 21.71 -11.16
C LEU A 115 -7.54 23.16 -11.61
N ALA A 116 -8.00 23.33 -12.86
CA ALA A 116 -8.45 24.63 -13.35
C ALA A 116 -9.95 24.80 -13.05
N PRO A 117 -10.39 25.96 -12.55
CA PRO A 117 -11.82 26.27 -12.46
C PRO A 117 -12.49 26.13 -13.83
N GLN A 118 -13.65 25.49 -13.87
CA GLN A 118 -14.46 25.34 -15.07
C GLN A 118 -15.63 26.33 -14.94
N ALA A 119 -15.49 27.46 -15.64
CA ALA A 119 -16.50 28.53 -15.71
C ALA A 119 -17.63 28.15 -16.67
#